data_AF-A0A3D5K4N9-F1
#
_entry.id   AF-A0A3D5K4N9-F1
#
_cell.length_a   1.000
_cell.length_b   1.000
_cell.length_c   1.000
_cell.angle_alpha   90.00
_cell.angle_beta   90.00
_cell.angle_gamma   90.00
#
_symmetry.space_group_name_H-M   'P 1'
#
loop_
_entity.id
_entity.type
_entity.pdbx_description
1 polymer ?
#
loop_
_entity_poly.entity_id
_entity_poly.type
_entity_poly.pdbx_seq_one_letter_code
_entity_poly.pdbx_strand_id
1 'polypeptide(L)'
;AAFDPTTIPMVVFGDPQVMTVGLTRDEATKAGMEPSAFQFPLGASGRARTMGDTEGTVTVVADTDGTVIGVQAVGAHVAELAGEAVLAVETAATVEDLAGTIHAHPTMGETLMEAALGLAGRPIHTR
;
A
#
# COMPACT_ATOMS: atom_id res chain seq x y z
N ALA A 1 -17.32 -16.79 18.55
CA ALA A 1 -16.20 -15.89 18.22
C ALA A 1 -16.75 -14.47 18.14
N ALA A 2 -16.02 -13.47 18.66
CA ALA A 2 -16.37 -12.06 18.47
C ALA A 2 -15.88 -11.58 17.10
N PHE A 3 -16.56 -10.60 16.51
CA PHE A 3 -16.08 -9.90 15.32
C PHE A 3 -15.08 -8.84 15.76
N ASP A 4 -13.80 -9.10 15.53
CA ASP A 4 -12.67 -8.27 15.98
C ASP A 4 -11.57 -8.20 14.91
N PRO A 5 -11.87 -7.71 13.68
CA PRO A 5 -10.84 -7.52 12.66
C PRO A 5 -9.98 -6.30 12.97
N THR A 6 -8.70 -6.36 12.60
CA THR A 6 -7.79 -5.21 12.70
C THR A 6 -8.20 -4.11 11.74
N THR A 7 -8.73 -4.48 10.56
CA THR A 7 -9.16 -3.51 9.56
C THR A 7 -10.30 -4.02 8.66
N ILE A 8 -11.02 -3.09 8.04
CA ILE A 8 -12.04 -3.37 7.01
C ILE A 8 -11.66 -2.55 5.77
N PRO A 9 -11.45 -3.18 4.60
CA PRO A 9 -11.13 -2.45 3.38
C PRO A 9 -12.32 -1.61 2.91
N MET A 10 -12.03 -0.41 2.42
CA MET A 10 -12.99 0.46 1.74
C MET A 10 -12.51 0.68 0.31
N VAL A 11 -13.38 0.41 -0.65
CA VAL A 11 -13.08 0.55 -2.08
C VAL A 11 -14.18 1.33 -2.77
N VAL A 12 -13.78 2.35 -3.53
CA VAL A 12 -14.65 3.07 -4.46
C VAL A 12 -14.28 2.63 -5.88
N PHE A 13 -15.20 1.92 -6.54
CA PHE A 13 -15.06 1.46 -7.92
C PHE A 13 -15.37 2.56 -8.95
N GLY A 14 -14.73 3.72 -8.77
CA GLY A 14 -14.78 4.84 -9.71
C GLY A 14 -13.72 4.73 -10.81
N ASP A 15 -13.62 5.80 -11.60
CA ASP A 15 -12.57 5.98 -12.62
C ASP A 15 -11.85 7.33 -12.36
N PRO A 16 -10.68 7.32 -11.68
CA PRO A 16 -9.95 6.16 -11.18
C PRO A 16 -10.57 5.53 -9.91
N GLN A 17 -10.15 4.31 -9.58
CA GLN A 17 -10.55 3.63 -8.35
C GLN A 17 -9.81 4.21 -7.14
N VAL A 18 -10.41 4.10 -5.95
CA VAL A 18 -9.79 4.45 -4.67
C VAL A 18 -9.91 3.27 -3.72
N MET A 19 -8.82 2.95 -3.01
CA MET A 19 -8.76 1.89 -2.01
C MET A 19 -8.11 2.43 -0.73
N THR A 20 -8.69 2.14 0.43
CA THR A 20 -8.11 2.43 1.73
C THR A 20 -8.24 1.24 2.66
N VAL A 21 -7.14 0.89 3.31
CA VAL A 21 -7.03 -0.16 4.33
C VAL A 21 -6.24 0.41 5.50
N GLY A 22 -6.65 0.10 6.73
CA GLY A 22 -5.98 0.55 7.94
C GLY A 22 -5.97 2.08 8.11
N LEU A 23 -4.96 2.58 8.81
CA LEU A 23 -4.81 4.00 9.13
C LEU A 23 -4.14 4.76 7.99
N THR A 24 -4.65 5.95 7.69
CA THR A 24 -3.88 6.96 6.96
C THR A 24 -2.79 7.54 7.86
N ARG A 25 -1.75 8.15 7.27
CA ARG A 25 -0.72 8.89 8.02
C ARG A 25 -1.34 9.94 8.94
N ASP A 26 -2.33 10.67 8.45
CA ASP A 26 -3.00 11.74 9.19
C ASP A 26 -3.81 11.20 10.38
N GLU A 27 -4.52 10.07 10.21
CA GLU A 27 -5.24 9.41 11.30
C GLU A 27 -4.29 8.86 12.35
N ALA A 28 -3.21 8.19 11.95
CA ALA A 28 -2.19 7.70 12.86
C ALA A 28 -1.51 8.85 13.63
N THR A 29 -1.20 9.96 12.95
CA THR A 29 -0.64 11.16 13.61
C THR A 29 -1.64 11.77 14.61
N LYS A 30 -2.93 11.87 14.24
CA LYS A 30 -3.99 12.33 15.16
C LYS A 30 -4.21 11.40 16.36
N ALA A 31 -3.90 10.12 16.21
CA ALA A 31 -3.92 9.14 17.28
C ALA A 31 -2.68 9.20 18.20
N GLY A 32 -1.74 10.12 17.95
CA GLY A 32 -0.53 10.30 18.75
C GLY A 32 0.61 9.34 18.41
N MET A 33 0.55 8.70 17.23
CA MET A 33 1.64 7.89 16.69
C MET A 33 2.62 8.77 15.91
N GLU A 34 3.83 8.26 15.67
CA GLU A 34 4.84 8.87 14.79
C GLU A 34 5.01 8.01 13.52
N PRO A 35 4.01 7.97 12.62
CA PRO A 35 4.03 7.07 11.47
C PRO A 35 5.00 7.54 10.39
N SER A 36 5.60 6.57 9.71
CA SER A 36 6.27 6.77 8.43
C SER A 36 5.33 6.39 7.28
N ALA A 37 5.48 7.04 6.13
CA ALA A 37 4.71 6.69 4.94
C ALA A 37 5.56 6.90 3.68
N PHE A 38 5.38 6.04 2.69
CA PHE A 38 5.99 6.21 1.37
C PHE A 38 4.93 6.03 0.28
N GLN A 39 4.97 6.91 -0.71
CA GLN A 39 4.04 6.95 -1.82
C GLN A 39 4.75 6.57 -3.12
N PHE A 40 4.41 5.42 -3.68
CA PHE A 40 4.89 4.98 -4.98
C PHE A 40 3.96 5.48 -6.10
N PRO A 41 4.48 6.22 -7.09
CA PRO A 41 3.66 6.70 -8.21
C PRO A 41 3.42 5.60 -9.25
N LEU A 42 2.18 5.46 -9.73
CA LEU A 42 1.85 4.46 -10.76
C LEU A 42 2.56 4.72 -12.09
N GLY A 43 2.97 5.96 -12.37
CA GLY A 43 3.81 6.28 -13.53
C GLY A 43 5.17 5.57 -13.55
N ALA A 44 5.66 5.11 -12.40
CA ALA A 44 6.86 4.29 -12.29
C ALA A 44 6.59 2.77 -12.40
N SER A 45 5.32 2.34 -12.38
CA SER A 45 4.95 0.93 -12.54
C SER A 45 5.01 0.51 -14.01
N GLY A 46 5.78 -0.53 -14.31
CA GLY A 46 5.78 -1.16 -15.63
C GLY A 46 4.39 -1.67 -16.01
N ARG A 47 3.66 -2.28 -15.08
CA ARG A 47 2.30 -2.78 -15.34
C ARG A 47 1.32 -1.66 -15.69
N ALA A 48 1.30 -0.57 -14.91
CA ALA A 48 0.48 0.60 -15.19
C ALA A 48 0.75 1.15 -16.61
N ARG A 49 2.03 1.24 -17.00
CA ARG A 49 2.43 1.67 -18.34
C ARG A 49 1.95 0.72 -19.44
N THR A 50 1.95 -0.60 -19.22
CA THR A 50 1.41 -1.56 -20.21
C THR A 50 -0.10 -1.45 -20.40
N MET A 51 -0.83 -0.94 -19.41
CA MET A 51 -2.28 -0.72 -19.48
C MET A 51 -2.64 0.64 -20.07
N GLY A 52 -1.70 1.59 -20.07
CA GLY A 52 -1.95 2.98 -20.46
C GLY A 52 -2.41 3.88 -19.31
N ASP A 53 -2.68 3.29 -18.14
CA ASP A 53 -3.23 3.96 -16.95
C ASP A 53 -2.13 4.28 -15.94
N THR A 54 -1.42 5.39 -16.15
CA THR A 54 -0.23 5.76 -15.35
C THR A 54 -0.51 6.77 -14.24
N GLU A 55 -1.73 7.28 -14.17
CA GLU A 55 -2.13 8.23 -13.15
C GLU A 55 -2.49 7.50 -11.85
N GLY A 56 -2.03 8.05 -10.73
CA GLY A 56 -2.33 7.54 -9.40
C GLY A 56 -1.11 7.13 -8.60
N THR A 57 -1.37 6.60 -7.40
CA THR A 57 -0.34 6.27 -6.41
C THR A 57 -0.77 5.11 -5.51
N VAL A 58 0.21 4.45 -4.90
CA VAL A 58 0.04 3.51 -3.79
C VAL A 58 0.90 3.98 -2.64
N THR A 59 0.29 4.18 -1.48
CA THR A 59 0.93 4.65 -0.25
C THR A 59 0.86 3.56 0.80
N VAL A 60 2.01 3.21 1.39
CA VAL A 60 2.09 2.33 2.56
C VAL A 60 2.45 3.18 3.77
N VAL A 61 1.78 2.91 4.90
CA VAL A 61 1.98 3.59 6.19
C VAL A 61 2.45 2.56 7.21
N ALA A 62 3.52 2.88 7.92
CA ALA A 62 4.08 2.04 8.96
C ALA A 62 4.25 2.80 10.27
N ASP A 63 4.14 2.09 11.39
CA ASP A 63 4.48 2.62 12.71
C ASP A 63 6.01 2.70 12.93
N THR A 64 6.41 3.09 14.14
CA THR A 64 7.83 3.23 14.52
C THR A 64 8.58 1.91 14.60
N ASP A 65 7.87 0.79 14.78
CA ASP A 65 8.46 -0.56 14.82
C ASP A 65 8.56 -1.17 13.42
N GLY A 66 8.06 -0.46 12.40
CA GLY A 66 8.06 -0.89 11.01
C GLY A 66 6.89 -1.81 10.66
N THR A 67 5.86 -1.89 11.50
CA THR A 67 4.63 -2.64 11.22
C THR A 67 3.78 -1.86 10.22
N VAL A 68 3.26 -2.53 9.20
CA VAL A 68 2.31 -1.93 8.25
C VAL A 68 0.97 -1.71 8.95
N ILE A 69 0.57 -0.46 9.10
CA ILE A 69 -0.68 -0.06 9.77
C ILE A 69 -1.74 0.47 8.81
N GLY A 70 -1.37 0.69 7.54
CA GLY A 70 -2.34 1.08 6.52
C GLY A 70 -1.75 1.16 5.12
N VAL A 71 -2.66 1.10 4.15
CA VAL A 71 -2.38 1.21 2.73
C VAL A 71 -3.48 2.05 2.08
N GLN A 72 -3.11 3.01 1.25
CA GLN A 72 -4.05 3.80 0.46
C GLN A 72 -3.62 3.85 -0.99
N ALA A 73 -4.55 3.71 -1.91
CA ALA A 73 -4.26 3.72 -3.33
C ALA A 73 -5.32 4.47 -4.13
N VAL A 74 -4.89 5.10 -5.20
CA VAL A 74 -5.74 5.68 -6.25
C VAL A 74 -5.16 5.32 -7.61
N GLY A 75 -6.00 4.87 -8.54
CA GLY A 75 -5.57 4.52 -9.90
C GLY A 75 -6.40 3.41 -10.53
N ALA A 76 -6.04 3.01 -11.75
CA ALA A 76 -6.67 1.86 -12.39
C ALA A 76 -6.26 0.55 -11.69
N HIS A 77 -7.23 -0.34 -11.50
CA HIS A 77 -7.04 -1.68 -10.91
C HIS A 77 -6.51 -1.73 -9.46
N VAL A 78 -6.48 -0.61 -8.72
CA VAL A 78 -6.00 -0.61 -7.32
C VAL A 78 -6.95 -1.31 -6.35
N ALA A 79 -8.22 -1.53 -6.73
CA ALA A 79 -9.18 -2.29 -5.92
C ALA A 79 -8.69 -3.72 -5.62
N GLU A 80 -8.01 -4.35 -6.59
CA GLU A 80 -7.51 -5.73 -6.46
C GLU A 80 -6.35 -5.86 -5.47
N LEU A 81 -5.70 -4.74 -5.11
CA LEU A 81 -4.64 -4.71 -4.10
C LEU A 81 -5.19 -4.80 -2.67
N ALA A 82 -6.50 -4.60 -2.47
CA ALA A 82 -7.12 -4.55 -1.15
C ALA A 82 -6.92 -5.85 -0.36
N GLY A 83 -6.98 -7.01 -1.03
CA GLY A 83 -6.82 -8.31 -0.38
C GLY A 83 -5.45 -8.47 0.28
N GLU A 84 -4.38 -8.11 -0.43
CA GLU A 84 -3.02 -8.17 0.09
C GLU A 84 -2.79 -7.11 1.18
N ALA A 85 -3.28 -5.89 0.98
CA ALA A 85 -3.17 -4.81 1.95
C ALA A 85 -3.87 -5.15 3.29
N VAL A 86 -5.07 -5.72 3.23
CA VAL A 86 -5.80 -6.18 4.44
C VAL A 86 -5.03 -7.29 5.12
N LEU A 87 -4.51 -8.26 4.36
CA LEU A 87 -3.72 -9.34 4.93
C LEU A 87 -2.49 -8.80 5.67
N ALA A 88 -1.76 -7.85 5.06
CA ALA A 88 -0.58 -7.24 5.67
C ALA A 88 -0.89 -6.55 7.00
N VAL A 89 -1.97 -5.76 7.06
CA VAL A 89 -2.40 -5.09 8.30
C VAL A 89 -2.91 -6.10 9.34
N GLU A 90 -3.71 -7.08 8.92
CA GLU A 90 -4.31 -8.08 9.82
C GLU A 90 -3.26 -9.02 10.43
N THR A 91 -2.18 -9.33 9.71
CA THR A 91 -1.08 -10.17 10.23
C THR A 91 0.04 -9.38 10.89
N ALA A 92 -0.11 -8.05 11.05
CA ALA A 92 0.95 -7.16 11.52
C ALA A 92 2.26 -7.37 10.74
N ALA A 93 2.17 -7.51 9.42
CA ALA A 93 3.32 -7.64 8.55
C ALA A 93 4.21 -6.40 8.67
N THR A 94 5.52 -6.60 8.64
CA THR A 94 6.48 -5.51 8.65
C THR A 94 6.69 -4.96 7.23
N VAL A 95 7.24 -3.75 7.14
CA VAL A 95 7.74 -3.17 5.88
C VAL A 95 8.72 -4.13 5.19
N GLU A 96 9.55 -4.83 5.96
CA GLU A 96 10.52 -5.79 5.45
C GLU A 96 9.85 -7.06 4.90
N ASP A 97 8.76 -7.54 5.50
CA ASP A 97 7.98 -8.67 4.97
C ASP A 97 7.37 -8.32 3.60
N LEU A 98 6.79 -7.12 3.47
CA LEU A 98 6.18 -6.67 2.22
C LEU A 98 7.24 -6.39 1.15
N ALA A 99 8.35 -5.74 1.51
CA ALA A 99 9.47 -5.47 0.60
C ALA A 99 10.24 -6.72 0.18
N GLY A 100 10.34 -7.73 1.07
CA GLY A 100 11.05 -8.98 0.84
C GLY A 100 10.23 -10.05 0.10
N THR A 101 8.91 -9.86 0.01
CA THR A 101 8.02 -10.77 -0.73
C THR A 101 8.24 -10.64 -2.24
N ILE A 102 8.42 -11.77 -2.92
CA ILE A 102 8.59 -11.81 -4.38
C ILE A 102 7.24 -11.55 -5.04
N HIS A 103 7.09 -10.35 -5.61
CA HIS A 103 5.94 -9.99 -6.43
C HIS A 103 6.15 -10.39 -7.88
N ALA A 104 5.09 -10.86 -8.55
CA ALA A 104 5.18 -11.25 -9.94
C ALA A 104 5.38 -10.01 -10.83
N HIS A 105 6.23 -10.13 -11.86
CA HIS A 105 6.51 -9.07 -12.82
C HIS A 105 5.96 -9.40 -14.23
N PRO A 106 5.30 -8.48 -14.94
CA PRO A 106 4.80 -7.18 -14.47
C PRO A 106 3.40 -7.28 -13.84
N THR A 107 3.18 -6.80 -12.62
CA THR A 107 1.86 -6.74 -11.97
C THR A 107 1.63 -5.45 -11.17
N MET A 108 0.38 -5.17 -10.81
CA MET A 108 0.07 -4.05 -9.92
C MET A 108 0.54 -4.32 -8.48
N GLY A 109 0.69 -5.58 -8.06
CA GLY A 109 1.18 -5.93 -6.73
C GLY A 109 2.59 -5.38 -6.47
N GLU A 110 3.44 -5.26 -7.49
CA GLU A 110 4.78 -4.67 -7.38
C GLU A 110 4.76 -3.24 -6.78
N THR A 111 3.63 -2.53 -6.87
CA THR A 111 3.50 -1.19 -6.29
C THR A 111 3.46 -1.20 -4.76
N LEU A 112 2.94 -2.26 -4.13
CA LEU A 112 3.01 -2.46 -2.67
C LEU A 112 4.45 -2.74 -2.23
N MET A 113 5.13 -3.64 -2.96
CA MET A 113 6.55 -3.94 -2.77
C MET A 113 7.42 -2.68 -2.88
N GLU A 114 7.26 -1.88 -3.94
CA GLU A 114 8.05 -0.66 -4.13
C GLU A 114 7.75 0.41 -3.09
N ALA A 115 6.49 0.55 -2.67
CA ALA A 115 6.16 1.46 -1.57
C ALA A 115 6.83 1.02 -0.25
N ALA A 116 6.86 -0.28 0.03
CA ALA A 116 7.58 -0.83 1.17
C ALA A 116 9.11 -0.66 1.05
N LEU A 117 9.70 -0.89 -0.13
CA LEU A 117 11.12 -0.63 -0.38
C LEU A 117 11.47 0.85 -0.20
N GLY A 118 10.55 1.76 -0.55
CA GLY A 118 10.67 3.18 -0.29
C GLY A 118 10.70 3.51 1.21
N LEU A 119 9.82 2.89 2.01
CA LEU A 119 9.88 2.99 3.49
C LEU A 119 11.18 2.42 4.06
N ALA A 120 11.70 1.33 3.48
CA ALA A 120 12.97 0.73 3.86
C ALA A 120 14.21 1.51 3.35
N GLY A 121 14.02 2.65 2.67
CA GLY A 121 15.09 3.50 2.18
C GLY A 121 15.89 2.93 0.99
N ARG A 122 15.32 1.97 0.26
CA ARG A 122 15.96 1.30 -0.87
C ARG A 122 15.03 1.09 -2.08
N PRO A 123 14.33 2.13 -2.57
CA PRO A 123 13.47 2.02 -3.75
C PRO A 123 14.28 1.67 -5.00
N ILE A 124 13.69 0.94 -5.95
CA ILE A 124 14.38 0.51 -7.18
C ILE A 124 13.87 1.30 -8.37
N HIS A 125 12.56 1.58 -8.42
CA HIS A 125 11.92 2.19 -9.60
C HIS A 125 11.51 3.66 -9.41
N THR A 126 11.78 4.24 -8.23
CA THR A 126 11.56 5.66 -7.93
C THR A 126 12.72 6.22 -7.10
N ARG A 127 12.79 7.55 -6.97
CA ARG A 127 13.75 8.26 -6.11
C ARG A 127 13.03 9.02 -5.00
#